data_AF-A0A2K3LW00-F1
#
_entry.id   AF-A0A2K3LW00-F1
#
_cell.length_a   1.000
_cell.length_b   1.000
_cell.length_c   1.000
_cell.angle_alpha   90.00
_cell.angle_beta   90.00
_cell.angle_gamma   90.00
#
_symmetry.space_group_name_H-M   'P 1'
#
loop_
_entity.id
_entity.type
_entity.pdbx_description
1 polymer ?
#
loop_
_entity_poly.entity_id
_entity_poly.type
_entity_poly.pdbx_seq_one_letter_code
_entity_poly.pdbx_strand_id
1 'polypeptide(L)'
;VIAALRKEGLESSNLILGIDFTKSNEWTGKNSFNKRSLHAIGDTPNPYEKAISIVGKTLAPFDDDNLIPCFGFGDATTHDQEVFSFHSDHSPCHGFEEVLACYKKIVPNLKLSGPTSYAPVIEAAIDIVEKSHGQFHVLVIIADGQVTRSVDYDDKELSPQEEKTIKAIAEAR
;
A
#
# COMPACT_ATOMS: atom_id res chain seq x y z
N VAL A 1 -7.75 13.74 -16.46
CA VAL A 1 -7.29 13.48 -15.08
C VAL A 1 -6.07 14.32 -14.74
N ILE A 2 -4.92 14.15 -15.43
CA ILE A 2 -3.69 14.95 -15.18
C ILE A 2 -3.95 16.47 -15.21
N ALA A 3 -4.66 16.96 -16.23
CA ALA A 3 -5.01 18.38 -16.33
C ALA A 3 -5.93 18.89 -15.19
N ALA A 4 -6.70 18.00 -14.55
CA ALA A 4 -7.55 18.36 -13.42
C ALA A 4 -6.72 18.47 -12.13
N LEU A 5 -5.83 17.50 -11.86
CA LEU A 5 -4.96 17.53 -10.68
C LEU A 5 -4.02 18.76 -10.66
N ARG A 6 -3.44 19.12 -11.82
CA ARG A 6 -2.65 20.36 -11.94
C ARG A 6 -3.49 21.62 -11.71
N LYS A 7 -4.75 21.62 -12.17
CA LYS A 7 -5.65 22.76 -12.01
C LYS A 7 -6.04 22.97 -10.54
N GLU A 8 -6.09 21.90 -9.74
CA GLU A 8 -6.33 21.96 -8.30
C GLU A 8 -5.07 22.26 -7.47
N GLY A 9 -3.94 22.61 -8.12
CA GLY A 9 -2.73 23.08 -7.44
C GLY A 9 -1.73 21.99 -7.03
N LEU A 10 -1.87 20.75 -7.53
CA LEU A 10 -0.83 19.74 -7.38
C LEU A 10 0.30 20.06 -8.37
N GLU A 11 1.27 20.85 -7.91
CA GLU A 11 2.41 21.30 -8.72
C GLU A 11 3.66 20.42 -8.54
N SER A 12 3.89 19.90 -7.34
CA SER A 12 5.02 19.04 -6.96
C SER A 12 4.61 18.16 -5.77
N SER A 13 4.99 16.88 -5.79
CA SER A 13 4.73 15.93 -4.71
C SER A 13 5.72 14.77 -4.76
N ASN A 14 5.85 14.04 -3.66
CA ASN A 14 6.54 12.75 -3.62
C ASN A 14 5.53 11.63 -3.36
N LEU A 15 5.74 10.47 -3.94
CA LEU A 15 4.83 9.32 -3.81
C LEU A 15 5.41 8.25 -2.89
N ILE A 16 4.58 7.73 -1.99
CA ILE A 16 4.87 6.56 -1.18
C ILE A 16 3.82 5.49 -1.50
N LEU A 17 4.24 4.24 -1.66
CA LEU A 17 3.33 3.13 -1.97
C LEU A 17 3.33 2.07 -0.87
N GLY A 18 2.14 1.76 -0.37
CA GLY A 18 1.87 0.66 0.56
C GLY A 18 1.05 -0.44 -0.11
N ILE A 19 1.49 -1.69 -0.03
CA ILE A 19 0.80 -2.84 -0.60
C ILE A 19 0.45 -3.84 0.51
N ASP A 20 -0.84 -4.13 0.61
CA ASP A 20 -1.42 -5.14 1.49
C ASP A 20 -1.05 -6.55 1.00
N PHE A 21 -0.45 -7.37 1.86
CA PHE A 21 -0.14 -8.79 1.66
C PHE A 21 -0.81 -9.68 2.71
N THR A 22 -1.97 -9.28 3.19
CA THR A 22 -2.79 -10.09 4.10
C THR A 22 -3.47 -11.23 3.36
N LYS A 23 -3.84 -12.26 4.13
CA LYS A 23 -4.40 -13.52 3.66
C LYS A 23 -5.79 -13.36 3.05
N SER A 24 -6.52 -12.28 3.38
CA SER A 24 -7.84 -12.02 2.80
C SER A 24 -7.83 -11.96 1.28
N ASN A 25 -6.70 -11.53 0.71
CA ASN A 25 -6.45 -11.54 -0.73
C ASN A 25 -6.62 -12.92 -1.39
N GLU A 26 -6.54 -14.03 -0.65
CA GLU A 26 -6.80 -15.38 -1.17
C GLU A 26 -8.27 -15.59 -1.55
N TRP A 27 -9.22 -14.93 -0.87
CA TRP A 27 -10.66 -15.16 -1.07
C TRP A 27 -11.44 -13.94 -1.56
N THR A 28 -10.94 -12.71 -1.39
CA THR A 28 -11.63 -11.49 -1.83
C THR A 28 -11.71 -11.37 -3.37
N GLY A 29 -10.90 -12.13 -4.10
CA GLY A 29 -11.04 -12.32 -5.55
C GLY A 29 -12.17 -13.24 -6.01
N LYS A 30 -12.99 -13.79 -5.09
CA LYS A 30 -14.08 -14.74 -5.39
C LYS A 30 -15.00 -14.27 -6.52
N ASN A 31 -15.43 -13.01 -6.49
CA ASN A 31 -16.38 -12.45 -7.44
C ASN A 31 -15.71 -11.57 -8.51
N SER A 32 -14.59 -10.93 -8.17
CA SER A 32 -13.93 -9.91 -9.01
C SER A 32 -12.76 -10.46 -9.83
N PHE A 33 -12.22 -11.62 -9.47
CA PHE A 33 -11.00 -12.16 -10.07
C PHE A 33 -11.04 -13.68 -10.27
N ASN A 34 -12.21 -14.20 -10.70
CA ASN A 34 -12.41 -15.60 -11.09
C ASN A 34 -12.01 -16.61 -9.98
N LYS A 35 -12.30 -16.29 -8.71
CA LYS A 35 -11.95 -17.12 -7.56
C LYS A 35 -10.44 -17.34 -7.37
N ARG A 36 -9.61 -16.52 -8.00
CA ARG A 36 -8.16 -16.51 -7.78
C ARG A 36 -7.81 -15.52 -6.68
N SER A 37 -6.67 -15.74 -6.04
CA SER A 37 -6.06 -14.74 -5.16
C SER A 37 -5.85 -13.43 -5.92
N LEU A 38 -6.10 -12.29 -5.26
CA LEU A 38 -5.84 -10.97 -5.82
C LEU A 38 -4.33 -10.74 -6.11
N HIS A 39 -3.43 -11.52 -5.51
CA HIS A 39 -2.00 -11.53 -5.81
C HIS A 39 -1.57 -12.58 -6.86
N ALA A 40 -2.49 -13.36 -7.45
CA ALA A 40 -2.09 -14.45 -8.33
C ALA A 40 -1.33 -13.92 -9.57
N ILE A 41 -0.04 -14.24 -9.67
CA ILE A 41 0.82 -13.91 -10.80
C ILE A 41 0.54 -14.87 -11.96
N GLY A 42 0.41 -14.35 -13.17
CA GLY A 42 0.21 -15.14 -14.38
C GLY A 42 0.20 -14.27 -15.64
N ASP A 43 -0.34 -14.80 -16.74
CA ASP A 43 -0.34 -14.12 -18.04
C ASP A 43 -1.16 -12.83 -18.05
N THR A 44 -2.20 -12.77 -17.23
CA THR A 44 -3.06 -11.58 -17.08
C THR A 44 -2.72 -10.84 -15.80
N PRO A 45 -2.54 -9.49 -15.85
CA PRO A 45 -2.30 -8.70 -14.66
C PRO A 45 -3.40 -8.88 -13.61
N ASN A 46 -2.99 -9.14 -12.37
CA ASN A 46 -3.88 -9.18 -11.23
C ASN A 46 -4.35 -7.77 -10.83
N PRO A 47 -5.32 -7.62 -9.91
CA PRO A 47 -5.83 -6.32 -9.50
C PRO A 47 -4.78 -5.36 -8.92
N TYR A 48 -3.79 -5.84 -8.17
CA TYR A 48 -2.69 -5.03 -7.66
C TYR A 48 -1.78 -4.56 -8.80
N GLU A 49 -1.39 -5.44 -9.73
CA GLU A 49 -0.59 -5.06 -10.91
C GLU A 49 -1.29 -3.97 -11.74
N LYS A 50 -2.61 -4.09 -11.91
CA LYS A 50 -3.43 -3.08 -12.60
C LYS A 50 -3.46 -1.77 -11.83
N ALA A 51 -3.65 -1.82 -10.51
CA ALA A 51 -3.68 -0.62 -9.67
C ALA A 51 -2.33 0.11 -9.72
N ILE A 52 -1.21 -0.59 -9.49
CA ILE A 52 0.16 -0.05 -9.61
C ILE A 52 0.35 0.62 -10.98
N SER A 53 -0.05 -0.06 -12.06
CA SER A 53 0.08 0.47 -13.43
C SER A 53 -0.77 1.72 -13.67
N ILE A 54 -1.99 1.78 -13.14
CA ILE A 54 -2.89 2.92 -13.29
C ILE A 54 -2.37 4.10 -12.47
N VAL A 55 -2.03 3.86 -11.19
CA VAL A 55 -1.46 4.86 -10.29
C VAL A 55 -0.23 5.47 -10.93
N GLY A 56 0.71 4.67 -11.43
CA GLY A 56 1.90 5.16 -12.11
C GLY A 56 1.60 6.03 -13.33
N LYS A 57 0.65 5.62 -14.18
CA LYS A 57 0.24 6.44 -15.34
C LYS A 57 -0.41 7.77 -14.94
N THR A 58 -1.06 7.83 -13.78
CA THR A 58 -1.81 9.01 -13.33
C THR A 58 -1.02 9.96 -12.44
N LEU A 59 -0.17 9.42 -11.55
CA LEU A 59 0.50 10.16 -10.49
C LEU A 59 2.00 10.36 -10.73
N ALA A 60 2.68 9.49 -11.49
CA ALA A 60 4.11 9.68 -11.77
C ALA A 60 4.47 11.05 -12.39
N PRO A 61 3.62 11.70 -13.22
CA PRO A 61 3.90 13.05 -13.71
C PRO A 61 3.91 14.16 -12.65
N PHE A 62 3.58 13.84 -11.40
CA PHE A 62 3.56 14.73 -10.24
C PHE A 62 4.60 14.35 -9.20
N ASP A 63 5.34 13.26 -9.43
CA ASP A 63 6.42 12.82 -8.57
C ASP A 63 7.70 13.56 -8.94
N ASP A 64 8.31 14.24 -7.97
CA ASP A 64 9.38 15.20 -8.25
C ASP A 64 10.72 14.55 -8.64
N ASP A 65 11.00 13.37 -8.10
CA ASP A 65 12.28 12.67 -8.26
C ASP A 65 12.18 11.28 -8.92
N ASN A 66 10.96 10.78 -9.16
CA ASN A 66 10.68 9.43 -9.65
C ASN A 66 11.23 8.34 -8.71
N LEU A 67 11.41 8.66 -7.43
CA LEU A 67 11.84 7.74 -6.37
C LEU A 67 10.64 7.42 -5.48
N ILE A 68 10.23 6.15 -5.50
CA ILE A 68 9.00 5.70 -4.84
C ILE A 68 9.38 4.75 -3.71
N PRO A 69 9.42 5.20 -2.45
CA PRO A 69 9.44 4.32 -1.30
C PRO A 69 8.26 3.35 -1.37
N CYS A 70 8.57 2.05 -1.43
CA CYS A 70 7.57 0.99 -1.56
C CYS A 70 7.65 0.01 -0.40
N PHE A 71 6.50 -0.21 0.23
CA PHE A 71 6.35 -1.04 1.41
C PHE A 71 5.30 -2.13 1.21
N GLY A 72 5.55 -3.28 1.82
CA GLY A 72 4.55 -4.32 2.03
C GLY A 72 4.21 -4.49 3.51
N PHE A 73 2.99 -4.90 3.81
CA PHE A 73 2.53 -5.17 5.18
C PHE A 73 1.51 -6.33 5.21
N GLY A 74 1.27 -6.91 6.39
CA GLY A 74 0.28 -7.97 6.58
C GLY A 74 0.74 -9.39 6.21
N ASP A 75 1.99 -9.58 5.81
CA ASP A 75 2.55 -10.90 5.57
C ASP A 75 2.94 -11.60 6.89
N ALA A 76 3.40 -12.85 6.82
CA ALA A 76 3.79 -13.62 7.98
C ALA A 76 5.03 -13.08 8.71
N THR A 77 5.78 -12.16 8.12
CA THR A 77 6.91 -11.50 8.79
C THR A 77 6.46 -10.26 9.55
N THR A 78 5.58 -9.44 8.96
CA THR A 78 5.19 -8.16 9.56
C THR A 78 3.91 -8.20 10.41
N HIS A 79 2.98 -9.12 10.10
CA HIS A 79 1.63 -9.12 10.66
C HIS A 79 1.00 -7.70 10.60
N ASP A 80 0.39 -7.24 11.69
CA ASP A 80 -0.20 -5.90 11.84
C ASP A 80 0.69 -4.90 12.61
N GLN A 81 2.00 -5.17 12.74
CA GLN A 81 2.91 -4.36 13.57
C GLN A 81 3.98 -3.62 12.76
N GLU A 82 4.43 -4.16 11.63
CA GLU A 82 5.56 -3.61 10.86
C GLU A 82 5.25 -3.49 9.37
N VAL A 83 6.17 -2.89 8.63
CA VAL A 83 6.24 -2.95 7.17
C VAL A 83 7.59 -3.50 6.76
N PHE A 84 7.66 -4.14 5.59
CA PHE A 84 8.94 -4.45 4.94
C PHE A 84 9.12 -3.58 3.70
N SER A 85 10.36 -3.19 3.41
CA SER A 85 10.68 -2.45 2.18
C SER A 85 10.84 -3.41 1.00
N PHE A 86 10.47 -2.97 -0.20
CA PHE A 86 10.66 -3.74 -1.42
C PHE A 86 12.13 -4.02 -1.74
N HIS A 87 13.03 -3.11 -1.34
CA HIS A 87 14.47 -3.30 -1.43
C HIS A 87 15.06 -3.63 -0.04
N SER A 88 15.98 -4.58 0.00
CA SER A 88 16.62 -5.02 1.25
C SER A 88 17.51 -3.95 1.89
N ASP A 89 17.98 -2.98 1.11
CA ASP A 89 18.77 -1.85 1.58
C ASP A 89 17.92 -0.61 1.89
N HIS A 90 16.58 -0.75 1.85
CA HIS A 90 15.60 0.31 2.06
C HIS A 90 15.66 1.46 1.04
N SER A 91 16.32 1.26 -0.11
CA SER A 91 16.29 2.23 -1.20
C SER A 91 14.89 2.31 -1.85
N PRO A 92 14.47 3.48 -2.35
CA PRO A 92 13.22 3.62 -3.10
C PRO A 92 13.32 2.92 -4.47
N CYS A 93 12.16 2.58 -5.05
CA CYS A 93 12.08 2.13 -6.43
C CYS A 93 12.18 3.31 -7.41
N HIS A 94 12.87 3.15 -8.52
CA HIS A 94 12.97 4.09 -9.62
C HIS A 94 11.75 3.97 -10.56
N GLY A 95 10.68 4.68 -10.22
CA GLY A 95 9.44 4.73 -10.98
C GLY A 95 8.60 3.45 -10.90
N PHE A 96 7.35 3.55 -11.37
CA PHE A 96 6.35 2.48 -11.23
C PHE A 96 6.66 1.21 -12.04
N GLU A 97 7.56 1.29 -13.01
CA GLU A 97 8.05 0.10 -13.73
C GLU A 97 8.87 -0.81 -12.81
N GLU A 98 9.77 -0.23 -12.00
CA GLU A 98 10.54 -0.98 -11.00
C GLU A 98 9.63 -1.47 -9.87
N VAL A 99 8.68 -0.64 -9.40
CA VAL A 99 7.67 -1.07 -8.42
C VAL A 99 6.95 -2.34 -8.87
N LEU A 100 6.49 -2.39 -10.12
CA LEU A 100 5.79 -3.54 -10.67
C LEU A 100 6.70 -4.76 -10.80
N ALA A 101 7.97 -4.57 -11.19
CA ALA A 101 8.96 -5.64 -11.25
C ALA A 101 9.27 -6.23 -9.85
N CYS A 102 9.49 -5.38 -8.85
CA CYS A 102 9.72 -5.78 -7.47
C CYS A 102 8.50 -6.49 -6.88
N TYR A 103 7.29 -5.96 -7.09
CA TYR A 103 6.04 -6.63 -6.68
C TYR A 103 5.97 -8.07 -7.22
N LYS A 104 6.22 -8.27 -8.53
CA LYS A 104 6.19 -9.60 -9.17
C LYS A 104 7.25 -10.55 -8.63
N LYS A 105 8.39 -10.04 -8.21
CA LYS A 105 9.49 -10.80 -7.61
C LYS A 105 9.19 -11.21 -6.17
N ILE A 106 8.56 -10.32 -5.41
CA ILE A 106 8.29 -10.51 -3.98
C ILE A 106 7.12 -11.46 -3.76
N VAL A 107 6.00 -11.27 -4.48
CA VAL A 107 4.74 -12.01 -4.26
C VAL A 107 4.91 -13.53 -4.15
N PRO A 108 5.64 -14.23 -5.06
CA PRO A 108 5.76 -15.69 -4.99
C PRO A 108 6.51 -16.20 -3.76
N ASN A 109 7.28 -15.34 -3.09
CA ASN A 109 8.12 -15.67 -1.94
C ASN A 109 7.47 -15.26 -0.60
N LEU A 110 6.34 -14.56 -0.64
CA LEU A 110 5.62 -14.14 0.56
C LEU A 110 4.68 -15.22 1.06
N LYS A 111 4.50 -15.24 2.39
CA LYS A 111 3.43 -15.98 3.04
C LYS A 111 2.39 -14.98 3.54
N LEU A 112 1.25 -14.91 2.87
CA LEU A 112 0.15 -14.03 3.26
C LEU A 112 -0.36 -14.39 4.67
N SER A 113 -0.62 -13.38 5.51
CA SER A 113 -0.98 -13.57 6.91
C SER A 113 -2.00 -12.52 7.39
N GLY A 114 -1.86 -12.03 8.61
CA GLY A 114 -2.63 -10.96 9.21
C GLY A 114 -2.24 -10.84 10.68
N PRO A 115 -2.98 -10.09 11.50
CA PRO A 115 -4.14 -9.26 11.18
C PRO A 115 -3.83 -8.12 10.19
N THR A 116 -4.87 -7.40 9.77
CA THR A 116 -4.78 -6.26 8.85
C THR A 116 -4.92 -4.96 9.64
N SER A 117 -3.85 -4.16 9.68
CA SER A 117 -3.85 -2.77 10.15
C SER A 117 -3.07 -1.90 9.16
N TYR A 118 -3.53 -0.68 8.90
CA TYR A 118 -2.80 0.28 8.08
C TYR A 118 -1.89 1.19 8.92
N ALA A 119 -1.93 1.09 10.25
CA ALA A 119 -1.09 1.92 11.11
C ALA A 119 0.41 1.81 10.77
N PRO A 120 1.00 0.61 10.59
CA PRO A 120 2.44 0.52 10.33
C PRO A 120 2.88 1.23 9.05
N VAL A 121 2.07 1.18 7.99
CA VAL A 121 2.41 1.83 6.72
C VAL A 121 2.17 3.34 6.74
N ILE A 122 1.19 3.80 7.52
CA ILE A 122 0.98 5.24 7.75
C ILE A 122 2.12 5.81 8.59
N GLU A 123 2.52 5.13 9.66
CA GLU A 123 3.66 5.50 10.51
C GLU A 123 4.97 5.54 9.69
N ALA A 124 5.22 4.54 8.83
CA ALA A 124 6.37 4.54 7.93
C ALA A 124 6.36 5.73 6.94
N ALA A 125 5.18 6.17 6.50
CA ALA A 125 5.05 7.35 5.66
C ALA A 125 5.31 8.66 6.43
N ILE A 126 4.83 8.76 7.68
CA ILE A 126 5.13 9.88 8.58
C ILE A 126 6.65 10.00 8.76
N ASP A 127 7.34 8.90 9.04
CA ASP A 127 8.80 8.86 9.18
C ASP A 127 9.53 9.38 7.93
N ILE A 128 9.04 9.07 6.73
CA ILE A 128 9.62 9.59 5.47
C ILE A 128 9.40 11.10 5.36
N VAL A 129 8.18 11.56 5.65
CA VAL A 129 7.84 13.00 5.62
C VAL A 129 8.73 13.77 6.59
N GLU A 130 8.94 13.27 7.81
CA GLU A 130 9.84 13.89 8.79
C GLU A 130 11.29 13.94 8.30
N LYS A 131 11.80 12.83 7.74
CA LYS A 131 13.16 12.76 7.16
C LYS A 131 13.35 13.67 5.95
N SER A 132 12.28 13.94 5.20
CA SER A 132 12.27 14.87 4.08
C SER A 132 12.15 16.35 4.49
N HIS A 133 12.16 16.66 5.79
CA HIS A 133 11.92 17.99 6.34
C HIS A 133 10.52 18.56 6.01
N GLY A 134 9.51 17.69 5.98
CA GLY A 134 8.11 18.08 5.78
C GLY A 134 7.74 18.38 4.33
N GLN A 135 8.43 17.78 3.35
CA GLN A 135 7.99 17.85 1.96
C GLN A 135 6.63 17.16 1.80
N PHE A 136 5.83 17.65 0.86
CA PHE A 136 4.50 17.10 0.60
C PHE A 136 4.59 15.70 -0.02
N HIS A 137 3.98 14.71 0.63
CA HIS A 137 3.92 13.33 0.16
C HIS A 137 2.47 12.86 0.00
N VAL A 138 2.24 12.00 -0.98
CA VAL A 138 0.99 11.25 -1.13
C VAL A 138 1.28 9.78 -0.85
N LEU A 139 0.72 9.26 0.24
CA LEU A 139 0.70 7.83 0.53
C LEU A 139 -0.45 7.17 -0.25
N VAL A 140 -0.12 6.23 -1.14
CA VAL A 140 -1.09 5.39 -1.84
C VAL A 140 -1.07 4.00 -1.22
N ILE A 141 -2.17 3.59 -0.58
CA ILE A 141 -2.34 2.23 -0.05
C ILE A 141 -3.21 1.44 -1.02
N ILE A 142 -2.68 0.34 -1.55
CA ILE A 142 -3.44 -0.64 -2.35
C ILE A 142 -3.76 -1.81 -1.43
N ALA A 143 -5.04 -2.04 -1.17
CA ALA A 143 -5.54 -3.07 -0.27
C ALA A 143 -6.86 -3.66 -0.74
N ASP A 144 -7.24 -4.84 -0.21
CA ASP A 144 -8.54 -5.47 -0.48
C ASP A 144 -9.66 -4.97 0.44
N GLY A 145 -9.32 -4.10 1.39
CA GLY A 145 -10.25 -3.41 2.27
C GLY A 145 -10.67 -4.20 3.51
N GLN A 146 -10.08 -5.37 3.78
CA GLN A 146 -10.42 -6.20 4.94
C GLN A 146 -9.56 -5.84 6.17
N VAL A 147 -9.76 -4.64 6.74
CA VAL A 147 -9.21 -4.32 8.07
C VAL A 147 -9.78 -5.32 9.08
N THR A 148 -8.94 -5.89 9.94
CA THR A 148 -9.39 -6.96 10.85
C THR A 148 -10.43 -6.44 11.82
N ARG A 149 -11.64 -6.97 11.74
CA ARG A 149 -12.68 -6.79 12.75
C ARG A 149 -12.67 -7.98 13.70
N SER A 150 -12.86 -7.73 14.98
CA SER A 150 -13.01 -8.81 15.94
C SER A 150 -14.46 -9.31 15.92
N VAL A 151 -14.62 -10.63 15.94
CA VAL A 151 -15.92 -11.33 15.89
C VAL A 151 -16.73 -11.18 17.19
N ASP A 152 -16.07 -10.73 18.25
CA ASP A 152 -16.63 -10.62 19.61
C ASP A 152 -17.17 -9.22 19.94
N TYR A 153 -17.05 -8.25 19.03
CA TYR A 153 -17.46 -6.87 19.23
C TYR A 153 -18.78 -6.60 18.50
N ASP A 154 -19.70 -5.90 19.17
CA ASP A 154 -20.94 -5.40 18.55
C ASP A 154 -20.57 -4.48 17.37
N ASP A 155 -21.44 -4.31 16.37
CA ASP A 155 -21.16 -3.55 15.11
C ASP A 155 -20.67 -2.09 15.32
N LYS A 156 -20.66 -1.63 16.57
CA LYS A 156 -20.28 -0.28 17.01
C LYS A 156 -18.91 -0.18 17.70
N GLU A 157 -18.30 -1.30 18.09
CA GLU A 157 -17.02 -1.27 18.79
C GLU A 157 -15.87 -1.57 17.83
N LEU A 158 -14.81 -0.77 17.93
CA LEU A 158 -13.65 -0.86 17.03
C LEU A 158 -12.72 -1.99 17.50
N SER A 159 -12.17 -2.73 16.54
CA SER A 159 -11.06 -3.63 16.80
C SER A 159 -9.78 -2.86 17.16
N PRO A 160 -8.80 -3.49 17.83
CA PRO A 160 -7.48 -2.88 18.05
C PRO A 160 -6.80 -2.41 16.76
N GLN A 161 -7.00 -3.12 15.64
CA GLN A 161 -6.42 -2.76 14.34
C GLN A 161 -7.10 -1.52 13.73
N GLU A 162 -8.42 -1.38 13.87
CA GLU A 162 -9.17 -0.19 13.46
C GLU A 162 -8.78 1.02 14.33
N GLU A 163 -8.72 0.86 15.66
CA GLU A 163 -8.30 1.92 16.58
C GLU A 163 -6.90 2.44 16.25
N LYS A 164 -5.93 1.53 16.06
CA LYS A 164 -4.56 1.89 15.66
C LYS A 164 -4.55 2.62 14.32
N THR A 165 -5.29 2.13 13.33
CA THR A 165 -5.37 2.76 12.00
C THR A 165 -5.94 4.18 12.11
N ILE A 166 -7.03 4.37 12.85
CA ILE A 166 -7.65 5.69 13.06
C ILE A 166 -6.69 6.63 13.78
N LYS A 167 -5.98 6.13 14.80
CA LYS A 167 -4.97 6.90 15.52
C LYS A 167 -3.84 7.35 14.59
N ALA A 168 -3.28 6.46 13.78
CA ALA A 168 -2.22 6.79 12.83
C ALA A 168 -2.68 7.84 11.79
N ILE A 169 -3.92 7.74 11.30
CA ILE A 169 -4.52 8.77 10.43
C ILE A 169 -4.63 10.12 11.15
N ALA A 170 -4.99 10.13 12.42
CA ALA A 170 -5.10 11.36 13.21
C ALA A 170 -3.74 11.99 13.51
N GLU A 171 -2.68 11.20 13.58
CA GLU A 171 -1.28 11.64 13.76
C GLU A 171 -0.64 12.12 12.45
N ALA A 172 -1.08 11.63 11.29
CA ALA A 172 -0.60 12.00 9.95
C ALA A 172 -1.01 13.41 9.47
N ARG A 173 -1.04 14.41 10.37
CA ARG A 173 -1.50 15.78 10.10
C ARG A 173 -0.41 16.75 9.74
#